data_AF-A0ABD1GVU3-F1
#
_entry.id   AF-A0ABD1GVU3-F1
#
_cell.length_a   1.000
_cell.length_b   1.000
_cell.length_c   1.000
_cell.angle_alpha   90.00
_cell.angle_beta   90.00
_cell.angle_gamma   90.00
#
_symmetry.space_group_name_H-M   'P 1'
#
loop_
_entity.id
_entity.type
_entity.pdbx_description
1 polymer ?
#
loop_
_entity_poly.entity_id
_entity_poly.type
_entity_poly.pdbx_seq_one_letter_code
_entity_poly.pdbx_strand_id
1 'polypeptide(L)'
;MAAASRGLVSRLRHLLSAAPPLRSLSFAQLRSFTAEPEFETTTSRIIDPKPGVMAPDSRRTGTIAVKCGMTALWDKWGARVPITILWMDDNIVSQVKLPESEGFCALQIGCGQKKEKHLRKPEVGHFRAQGVPMKRKLREFPVTEDALLPVGTTLDVRHFVPGQYVDVTGITKGKGFQGGMKRWGFKGMPASHGASLSHRSIGSTGQRDAPGKVFKGKKMPGHMGVEQRTVKNVWIYKIDPARNLLWVRGQVPGATGNFVFIKDAVYKKPDVTLLPFPTYFAPEDEDPSQLEPIVADHGDIDPFMAAD
;
A
#
# COMPACT_ATOMS: atom_id res chain seq x y z
N MET A 1 46.62 36.44 -54.59
CA MET A 1 47.06 36.11 -53.22
C MET A 1 46.41 34.78 -52.86
N ALA A 2 47.06 33.62 -53.03
CA ALA A 2 47.94 32.96 -52.05
C ALA A 2 47.31 32.93 -50.64
N ALA A 3 47.11 31.80 -49.94
CA ALA A 3 47.69 30.47 -50.08
C ALA A 3 46.80 29.42 -49.37
N ALA A 4 46.89 28.18 -49.85
CA ALA A 4 46.36 26.98 -49.23
C ALA A 4 47.36 26.34 -48.24
N SER A 5 46.85 25.41 -47.44
CA SER A 5 47.53 24.34 -46.69
C SER A 5 48.13 24.65 -45.31
N ARG A 6 47.53 24.06 -44.26
CA ARG A 6 48.12 23.44 -43.04
C ARG A 6 47.02 22.53 -42.45
N GLY A 7 47.18 21.27 -42.11
CA GLY A 7 48.28 20.32 -42.17
C GLY A 7 47.68 18.95 -41.82
N LEU A 8 47.97 17.95 -42.65
CA LEU A 8 47.50 16.58 -42.56
C LEU A 8 48.74 15.70 -42.44
N VAL A 9 49.31 15.58 -41.24
CA VAL A 9 50.33 14.56 -40.93
C VAL A 9 50.37 14.33 -39.41
N SER A 10 49.78 13.23 -38.93
CA SER A 10 50.36 12.41 -37.86
C SER A 10 49.68 11.04 -37.81
N ARG A 11 49.88 10.25 -38.87
CA ARG A 11 49.82 8.77 -38.79
C ARG A 11 51.26 8.27 -38.81
N LEU A 12 51.51 7.19 -38.07
CA LEU A 12 52.79 6.48 -37.82
C LEU A 12 53.54 6.90 -36.56
N ARG A 13 53.20 6.22 -35.45
CA ARG A 13 54.14 5.63 -34.49
C ARG A 13 53.44 4.47 -33.79
N HIS A 14 53.38 3.32 -34.47
CA HIS A 14 53.16 2.03 -33.82
C HIS A 14 54.35 1.16 -34.20
N LEU A 15 55.30 1.03 -33.27
CA LEU A 15 56.21 -0.10 -33.20
C LEU A 15 56.59 -0.32 -31.73
N LEU A 16 56.37 -1.56 -31.30
CA LEU A 16 57.02 -2.30 -30.22
C LEU A 16 56.58 -2.04 -28.77
N SER A 17 55.69 -2.91 -28.27
CA SER A 17 55.94 -3.64 -27.01
C SER A 17 54.96 -4.82 -26.84
N ALA A 18 55.55 -6.02 -26.90
CA ALA A 18 55.13 -7.32 -26.35
C ALA A 18 53.63 -7.70 -26.29
N ALA A 19 53.21 -8.56 -27.21
CA ALA A 19 52.04 -9.42 -27.02
C ALA A 19 52.38 -10.59 -26.07
N PRO A 20 51.52 -10.93 -25.08
CA PRO A 20 51.70 -12.15 -24.30
C PRO A 20 51.32 -13.39 -25.13
N PRO A 21 51.96 -14.56 -24.93
CA PRO A 21 51.67 -15.74 -25.71
C PRO A 21 50.29 -16.32 -25.35
N LEU A 22 49.52 -16.66 -26.39
CA LEU A 22 48.31 -17.48 -26.28
C LEU A 22 48.71 -18.87 -25.75
N ARG A 23 48.45 -19.11 -24.46
CA ARG A 23 48.50 -20.46 -23.88
C ARG A 23 47.33 -21.27 -24.43
N SER A 24 47.67 -22.38 -25.08
CA SER A 24 46.74 -23.47 -25.37
C SER A 24 46.05 -23.89 -24.06
N LEU A 25 44.72 -23.82 -24.03
CA LEU A 25 43.94 -24.38 -22.94
C LEU A 25 43.96 -25.90 -23.11
N SER A 26 44.85 -26.57 -22.38
CA SER A 26 44.76 -28.00 -22.17
C SER A 26 43.51 -28.31 -21.34
N PHE A 27 42.78 -29.33 -21.78
CA PHE A 27 41.50 -29.80 -21.27
C PHE A 27 41.60 -30.52 -19.91
N ALA A 28 42.51 -30.11 -19.03
CA ALA A 28 42.84 -30.84 -17.81
C ALA A 28 43.15 -29.89 -16.66
N GLN A 29 42.14 -29.14 -16.20
CA GLN A 29 42.16 -28.56 -14.87
C GLN A 29 40.75 -28.55 -14.28
N LEU A 30 40.23 -29.75 -14.06
CA LEU A 30 39.20 -30.02 -13.05
C LEU A 30 39.79 -29.62 -11.68
N ARG A 31 39.68 -28.33 -11.33
CA ARG A 31 39.71 -27.91 -9.93
C ARG A 31 38.33 -28.16 -9.37
N SER A 32 38.22 -29.18 -8.54
CA SER A 32 37.14 -29.34 -7.57
C SER A 32 37.05 -28.06 -6.74
N PHE A 33 36.13 -27.17 -7.12
CA PHE A 33 35.64 -26.12 -6.25
C PHE A 33 34.66 -26.76 -5.26
N THR A 34 35.20 -27.52 -4.31
CA THR A 34 34.49 -27.76 -3.04
C THR A 34 34.69 -26.51 -2.21
N ALA A 35 33.97 -25.46 -2.58
CA ALA A 35 33.67 -24.40 -1.63
C ALA A 35 32.63 -24.99 -0.69
N GLU A 36 33.07 -25.46 0.47
CA GLU A 36 32.14 -25.59 1.59
C GLU A 36 31.52 -24.20 1.79
N PRO A 37 30.20 -24.04 1.73
CA PRO A 37 29.61 -22.78 2.11
C PRO A 37 29.84 -22.65 3.61
N GLU A 38 30.81 -21.82 3.99
CA GLU A 38 30.87 -21.21 5.31
C GLU A 38 29.60 -20.36 5.45
N PHE A 39 28.52 -21.01 5.87
CA PHE A 39 27.30 -20.36 6.29
C PHE A 39 27.63 -19.71 7.63
N GLU A 40 28.28 -18.53 7.57
CA GLU A 40 28.35 -17.64 8.72
C GLU A 40 26.92 -17.48 9.19
N THR A 41 26.66 -18.06 10.37
CA THR A 41 25.35 -18.05 11.00
C THR A 41 25.12 -16.60 11.41
N THR A 42 24.60 -15.81 10.47
CA THR A 42 24.09 -14.48 10.78
C THR A 42 23.14 -14.71 11.93
N THR A 43 23.47 -14.15 13.09
CA THR A 43 22.70 -14.31 14.32
C THR A 43 21.28 -13.90 13.97
N SER A 44 20.39 -14.87 13.77
CA SER A 44 19.02 -14.59 13.41
C SER A 44 18.44 -13.85 14.60
N ARG A 45 18.19 -12.55 14.43
CA ARG A 45 17.50 -11.76 15.46
C ARG A 45 16.18 -12.47 15.73
N ILE A 46 16.07 -13.06 16.91
CA ILE A 46 14.83 -13.71 17.34
C ILE A 46 13.84 -12.58 17.62
N ILE A 47 12.82 -12.47 16.77
CA ILE A 47 11.76 -11.48 16.92
C ILE A 47 10.68 -12.11 17.80
N ASP A 48 10.71 -11.75 19.08
CA ASP A 48 9.72 -12.23 20.04
C ASP A 48 8.42 -11.40 19.93
N PRO A 49 7.24 -12.05 19.87
CA PRO A 49 5.96 -11.36 19.95
C PRO A 49 5.66 -11.00 21.41
N LYS A 50 6.17 -9.85 21.88
CA LYS A 50 5.89 -9.36 23.25
C LYS A 50 4.99 -8.12 23.20
N PRO A 51 3.96 -8.04 24.06
CA PRO A 51 3.19 -6.81 24.20
C PRO A 51 4.09 -5.72 24.80
N GLY A 52 3.98 -4.51 24.24
CA GLY A 52 4.75 -3.35 24.67
C GLY A 52 3.90 -2.08 24.66
N VAL A 53 4.49 -0.98 25.10
CA VAL A 53 3.89 0.36 24.99
C VAL A 53 4.47 1.04 23.77
N MET A 54 3.60 1.61 22.93
CA MET A 54 4.02 2.31 21.72
C MET A 54 4.71 3.64 22.09
N ALA A 55 5.87 3.93 21.49
CA ALA A 55 6.51 5.23 21.63
C ALA A 55 5.93 6.26 20.63
N PRO A 56 6.12 7.57 20.84
CA PRO A 56 5.51 8.62 20.00
C PRO A 56 5.94 8.63 18.52
N ASP A 57 7.12 8.05 18.24
CA ASP A 57 7.78 7.90 16.95
C ASP A 57 7.61 6.49 16.35
N SER A 58 7.17 5.52 17.15
CA SER A 58 6.85 4.17 16.73
C SER A 58 5.76 4.15 15.66
N ARG A 59 5.86 3.21 14.73
CA ARG A 59 4.85 2.96 13.71
C ARG A 59 4.56 1.45 13.62
N ARG A 60 3.40 1.06 14.13
CA ARG A 60 2.89 -0.31 14.01
C ARG A 60 2.44 -0.64 12.58
N THR A 61 2.18 -1.92 12.37
CA THR A 61 1.73 -2.46 11.08
C THR A 61 0.38 -1.91 10.67
N GLY A 62 0.11 -1.99 9.37
CA GLY A 62 -1.25 -1.90 8.86
C GLY A 62 -1.81 -3.28 8.56
N THR A 63 -3.09 -3.31 8.24
CA THR A 63 -3.81 -4.54 7.87
C THR A 63 -4.41 -4.42 6.48
N ILE A 64 -4.80 -5.55 5.92
CA ILE A 64 -5.50 -5.61 4.63
C ILE A 64 -6.92 -6.08 4.91
N ALA A 65 -7.89 -5.44 4.27
CA ALA A 65 -9.28 -5.83 4.40
C ALA A 65 -9.96 -5.87 3.03
N VAL A 66 -11.12 -6.50 2.95
CA VAL A 66 -11.98 -6.54 1.79
C VAL A 66 -13.19 -5.66 2.07
N LYS A 67 -13.50 -4.74 1.15
CA LYS A 67 -14.70 -3.91 1.28
C LYS A 67 -15.96 -4.75 1.03
N CYS A 68 -16.79 -4.99 2.05
CA CYS A 68 -18.01 -5.79 1.92
C CYS A 68 -19.20 -4.99 1.40
N GLY A 69 -19.31 -3.72 1.78
CA GLY A 69 -20.47 -2.92 1.42
C GLY A 69 -20.62 -1.69 2.29
N MET A 70 -21.75 -1.01 2.14
CA MET A 70 -22.11 0.16 2.94
C MET A 70 -23.50 -0.03 3.52
N THR A 71 -23.67 0.42 4.75
CA THR A 71 -24.95 0.46 5.47
C THR A 71 -25.05 1.79 6.23
N ALA A 72 -26.16 2.02 6.91
CA ALA A 72 -26.29 3.12 7.87
C ALA A 72 -26.68 2.56 9.23
N LEU A 73 -26.06 3.08 10.28
CA LEU A 73 -26.48 2.84 11.67
C LEU A 73 -27.00 4.13 12.27
N TRP A 74 -27.78 3.98 13.34
CA TRP A 74 -28.25 5.09 14.15
C TRP A 74 -27.37 5.18 15.39
N ASP A 75 -26.93 6.40 15.69
CA ASP A 75 -26.20 6.72 16.90
C ASP A 75 -27.17 6.81 18.10
N LYS A 76 -26.65 6.84 19.32
CA LYS A 76 -27.41 7.03 20.57
C LYS A 76 -28.27 8.29 20.56
N TRP A 77 -27.81 9.33 19.86
CA TRP A 77 -28.47 10.62 19.69
C TRP A 77 -29.49 10.66 18.53
N GLY A 78 -29.77 9.53 17.89
CA GLY A 78 -30.67 9.50 16.72
C GLY A 78 -30.07 10.09 15.45
N ALA A 79 -28.75 10.29 15.38
CA ALA A 79 -28.07 10.66 14.13
C ALA A 79 -27.92 9.44 13.20
N ARG A 80 -28.25 9.60 11.92
CA ARG A 80 -27.98 8.55 10.91
C ARG A 80 -26.53 8.64 10.42
N VAL A 81 -25.73 7.62 10.73
CA VAL A 81 -24.31 7.56 10.38
C VAL A 81 -24.09 6.61 9.19
N PRO A 82 -23.51 7.07 8.05
CA PRO A 82 -23.14 6.20 6.95
C PRO A 82 -21.88 5.39 7.32
N ILE A 83 -21.91 4.08 7.11
CA ILE A 83 -20.85 3.17 7.52
C ILE A 83 -20.45 2.26 6.37
N THR A 84 -19.14 2.07 6.20
CA THR A 84 -18.56 1.05 5.33
C THR A 84 -18.10 -0.14 6.17
N ILE A 85 -18.43 -1.35 5.72
CA ILE A 85 -18.02 -2.60 6.36
C ILE A 85 -16.79 -3.14 5.63
N LEU A 86 -15.72 -3.39 6.39
CA LEU A 86 -14.46 -3.96 5.92
C LEU A 86 -14.24 -5.30 6.63
N TRP A 87 -13.93 -6.35 5.87
CA TRP A 87 -13.66 -7.68 6.40
C TRP A 87 -12.16 -7.99 6.34
N MET A 88 -11.58 -8.35 7.48
CA MET A 88 -10.20 -8.78 7.58
C MET A 88 -10.14 -10.30 7.40
N ASP A 89 -9.82 -10.71 6.17
CA ASP A 89 -9.78 -12.12 5.75
C ASP A 89 -8.38 -12.71 6.03
N ASP A 90 -8.25 -13.47 7.12
CA ASP A 90 -7.06 -14.16 7.62
C ASP A 90 -5.73 -13.42 7.33
N ASN A 91 -5.54 -12.27 7.97
CA ASN A 91 -4.30 -11.52 7.83
C ASN A 91 -3.15 -12.22 8.57
N ILE A 92 -2.03 -12.40 7.90
CA ILE A 92 -0.84 -13.03 8.47
C ILE A 92 0.44 -12.30 8.04
N VAL A 93 1.43 -12.25 8.92
CA VAL A 93 2.79 -11.79 8.56
C VAL A 93 3.45 -12.84 7.68
N SER A 94 3.74 -12.49 6.42
CA SER A 94 4.35 -13.41 5.45
C SER A 94 5.87 -13.31 5.38
N GLN A 95 6.42 -12.11 5.60
CA GLN A 95 7.87 -11.87 5.56
C GLN A 95 8.21 -10.65 6.41
N VAL A 96 9.34 -10.73 7.13
CA VAL A 96 9.95 -9.60 7.82
C VAL A 96 11.10 -9.05 6.98
N LYS A 97 11.11 -7.73 6.77
CA LYS A 97 12.16 -7.02 6.04
C LYS A 97 12.96 -6.17 7.01
N LEU A 98 14.25 -6.43 7.08
CA LEU A 98 15.19 -5.75 7.98
C LEU A 98 16.06 -4.76 7.20
N PRO A 99 16.51 -3.67 7.84
CA PRO A 99 17.38 -2.68 7.20
C PRO A 99 18.72 -3.27 6.77
N GLU A 100 19.23 -4.27 7.48
CA GLU A 100 20.51 -4.93 7.17
C GLU A 100 20.48 -5.73 5.87
N SER A 101 19.34 -6.36 5.57
CA SER A 101 19.18 -7.22 4.39
C SER A 101 18.60 -6.45 3.20
N GLU A 102 17.58 -5.62 3.42
CA GLU A 102 16.80 -4.98 2.35
C GLU A 102 16.93 -3.45 2.31
N GLY A 103 17.61 -2.83 3.28
CA GLY A 103 17.80 -1.37 3.36
C GLY A 103 16.62 -0.60 3.97
N PHE A 104 15.55 -1.27 4.42
CA PHE A 104 14.44 -0.65 5.15
C PHE A 104 13.70 -1.65 6.05
N CYS A 105 13.02 -1.12 7.07
CA CYS A 105 12.20 -1.92 7.99
C CYS A 105 10.73 -1.96 7.53
N ALA A 106 10.22 -3.16 7.23
CA ALA A 106 8.84 -3.36 6.82
C ALA A 106 8.34 -4.78 7.15
N LEU A 107 7.02 -4.89 7.32
CA LEU A 107 6.34 -6.16 7.44
C LEU A 107 5.47 -6.39 6.20
N GLN A 108 5.66 -7.54 5.56
CA GLN A 108 4.80 -8.00 4.49
C GLN A 108 3.63 -8.76 5.11
N ILE A 109 2.42 -8.30 4.84
CA ILE A 109 1.18 -8.90 5.31
C ILE A 109 0.47 -9.56 4.13
N GLY A 110 -0.02 -10.77 4.34
CA GLY A 110 -0.84 -11.51 3.40
C GLY A 110 -2.29 -11.59 3.87
N CYS A 111 -3.22 -11.47 2.92
CA CYS A 111 -4.66 -11.46 3.16
C CYS A 111 -5.41 -12.37 2.17
N GLY A 112 -6.43 -13.02 2.71
CA GLY A 112 -7.35 -13.94 2.07
C GLY A 112 -6.72 -15.22 1.59
N GLN A 113 -7.54 -16.24 1.36
CA GLN A 113 -7.05 -17.56 1.01
C GLN A 113 -6.98 -17.77 -0.50
N LYS A 114 -5.95 -18.48 -0.97
CA LYS A 114 -5.82 -18.85 -2.39
C LYS A 114 -5.18 -20.23 -2.55
N LYS A 115 -5.84 -21.12 -3.29
CA LYS A 115 -5.32 -22.46 -3.62
C LYS A 115 -4.07 -22.37 -4.50
N GLU A 116 -3.15 -23.31 -4.34
CA GLU A 116 -1.88 -23.38 -5.08
C GLU A 116 -2.06 -23.26 -6.60
N LYS A 117 -3.04 -23.97 -7.17
CA LYS A 117 -3.33 -23.96 -8.62
C LYS A 117 -3.68 -22.58 -9.20
N HIS A 118 -4.07 -21.62 -8.36
CA HIS A 118 -4.40 -20.26 -8.79
C HIS A 118 -3.22 -19.28 -8.62
N LEU A 119 -2.14 -19.69 -7.96
CA LEU A 119 -0.94 -18.89 -7.75
C LEU A 119 0.09 -19.17 -8.83
N ARG A 120 0.99 -18.21 -9.05
CA ARG A 120 2.14 -18.40 -9.93
C ARG A 120 3.22 -19.17 -9.18
N LYS A 121 3.98 -20.02 -9.89
CA LYS A 121 5.09 -20.81 -9.30
C LYS A 121 6.04 -20.02 -8.36
N PRO A 122 6.51 -18.80 -8.71
CA PRO A 122 7.35 -18.02 -7.78
C PRO A 122 6.63 -17.59 -6.51
N GLU A 123 5.34 -17.27 -6.56
CA GLU A 123 4.54 -16.94 -5.37
C GLU A 123 4.41 -18.17 -4.46
N VAL A 124 4.21 -19.35 -5.02
CA VAL A 124 4.18 -20.62 -4.28
C VAL A 124 5.52 -20.90 -3.61
N GLY A 125 6.64 -20.72 -4.33
CA GLY A 125 7.98 -20.85 -3.78
C GLY A 125 8.23 -19.91 -2.61
N HIS A 126 7.78 -18.65 -2.73
CA HIS A 126 7.87 -17.65 -1.66
C HIS A 126 7.14 -18.08 -0.39
N PHE A 127 5.86 -18.49 -0.50
CA PHE A 127 5.09 -18.94 0.66
C PHE A 127 5.66 -20.20 1.31
N ARG A 128 6.18 -21.15 0.51
CA ARG A 128 6.81 -22.37 1.02
C ARG A 128 8.12 -22.08 1.75
N ALA A 129 8.93 -21.17 1.24
CA ALA A 129 10.18 -20.78 1.90
C ALA A 129 9.93 -20.13 3.27
N GLN A 130 8.82 -19.39 3.40
CA GLN A 130 8.44 -18.73 4.67
C GLN A 130 7.60 -19.64 5.59
N GLY A 131 7.13 -20.80 5.13
CA GLY A 131 6.27 -21.69 5.91
C GLY A 131 4.86 -21.13 6.19
N VAL A 132 4.39 -20.15 5.41
CA VAL A 132 3.13 -19.44 5.65
C VAL A 132 2.04 -19.94 4.70
N PRO A 133 0.76 -20.02 5.14
CA PRO A 133 -0.35 -20.35 4.26
C PRO A 133 -0.45 -19.41 3.06
N MET A 134 -0.86 -19.95 1.91
CA MET A 134 -0.96 -19.22 0.66
C MET A 134 -2.05 -18.14 0.69
N LYS A 135 -1.67 -16.89 0.43
CA LYS A 135 -2.58 -15.74 0.49
C LYS A 135 -2.95 -15.15 -0.87
N ARG A 136 -4.11 -14.49 -0.95
CA ARG A 136 -4.65 -13.89 -2.19
C ARG A 136 -4.00 -12.55 -2.53
N LYS A 137 -3.69 -11.73 -1.52
CA LYS A 137 -3.06 -10.41 -1.70
C LYS A 137 -1.95 -10.20 -0.68
N LEU A 138 -0.79 -9.74 -1.15
CA LEU A 138 0.32 -9.31 -0.32
C LEU A 138 0.43 -7.78 -0.36
N ARG A 139 0.77 -7.17 0.78
CA ARG A 139 1.12 -5.75 0.87
C ARG A 139 2.18 -5.54 1.95
N GLU A 140 3.14 -4.68 1.66
CA GLU A 140 4.16 -4.25 2.62
C GLU A 140 3.68 -3.01 3.38
N PHE A 141 3.89 -3.03 4.68
CA PHE A 141 3.72 -1.90 5.57
C PHE A 141 5.07 -1.55 6.16
N PRO A 142 5.57 -0.33 5.93
CA PRO A 142 6.80 0.09 6.56
C PRO A 142 6.51 0.23 8.06
N VAL A 143 7.42 -0.24 8.92
CA VAL A 143 7.26 -0.22 10.38
C VAL A 143 8.54 0.28 11.03
N THR A 144 8.51 0.51 12.33
CA THR A 144 9.69 0.75 13.16
C THR A 144 10.19 -0.58 13.76
N GLU A 145 11.45 -0.63 14.20
CA GLU A 145 12.10 -1.88 14.63
C GLU A 145 11.47 -2.48 15.91
N ASP A 146 10.93 -1.62 16.76
CA ASP A 146 10.18 -1.98 17.97
C ASP A 146 8.81 -2.61 17.66
N ALA A 147 8.27 -2.39 16.46
CA ALA A 147 6.98 -2.90 16.03
C ALA A 147 7.07 -4.15 15.13
N LEU A 148 8.22 -4.83 15.16
CA LEU A 148 8.44 -6.06 14.41
C LEU A 148 7.62 -7.21 14.98
N LEU A 149 7.10 -8.05 14.08
CA LEU A 149 6.32 -9.23 14.41
C LEU A 149 6.96 -10.45 13.72
N PRO A 150 6.97 -11.62 14.36
CA PRO A 150 7.51 -12.82 13.73
C PRO A 150 6.64 -13.25 12.54
N VAL A 151 7.28 -13.93 11.58
CA VAL A 151 6.59 -14.55 10.45
C VAL A 151 5.58 -15.57 10.97
N GLY A 152 4.38 -15.57 10.39
CA GLY A 152 3.28 -16.45 10.81
C GLY A 152 2.32 -15.84 11.84
N THR A 153 2.63 -14.67 12.41
CA THR A 153 1.72 -13.98 13.34
C THR A 153 0.43 -13.57 12.63
N THR A 154 -0.73 -13.94 13.18
CA THR A 154 -2.05 -13.54 12.69
C THR A 154 -2.45 -12.16 13.21
N LEU A 155 -3.16 -11.38 12.39
CA LEU A 155 -3.62 -10.04 12.74
C LEU A 155 -5.15 -9.96 12.72
N ASP A 156 -5.73 -9.88 13.90
CA ASP A 156 -7.18 -9.73 14.08
C ASP A 156 -7.62 -8.27 14.01
N VAL A 157 -8.93 -8.04 13.94
CA VAL A 157 -9.49 -6.67 13.91
C VAL A 157 -9.20 -5.90 15.19
N ARG A 158 -9.02 -6.59 16.32
CA ARG A 158 -8.64 -6.01 17.62
C ARG A 158 -7.25 -5.36 17.62
N HIS A 159 -6.48 -5.52 16.55
CA HIS A 159 -5.33 -4.66 16.28
C HIS A 159 -5.72 -3.17 16.30
N PHE A 160 -6.96 -2.85 15.92
CA PHE A 160 -7.53 -1.52 16.02
C PHE A 160 -8.48 -1.40 17.22
N VAL A 161 -8.60 -0.17 17.74
CA VAL A 161 -9.48 0.17 18.85
C VAL A 161 -10.63 1.04 18.33
N PRO A 162 -11.89 0.78 18.71
CA PRO A 162 -13.00 1.64 18.29
C PRO A 162 -12.82 3.06 18.86
N GLY A 163 -13.14 4.08 18.06
CA GLY A 163 -12.86 5.48 18.39
C GLY A 163 -11.56 6.02 17.79
N GLN A 164 -10.61 5.16 17.41
CA GLN A 164 -9.37 5.62 16.76
C GLN A 164 -9.62 6.07 15.30
N TYR A 165 -8.69 6.88 14.77
CA TYR A 165 -8.67 7.29 13.37
C TYR A 165 -7.69 6.43 12.54
N VAL A 166 -8.10 6.07 11.32
CA VAL A 166 -7.30 5.28 10.38
C VAL A 166 -7.24 5.91 9.00
N ASP A 167 -6.16 5.65 8.28
CA ASP A 167 -6.03 5.98 6.86
C ASP A 167 -6.34 4.73 6.03
N VAL A 168 -7.32 4.82 5.13
CA VAL A 168 -7.74 3.70 4.28
C VAL A 168 -7.34 3.96 2.84
N THR A 169 -6.51 3.08 2.29
CA THR A 169 -5.99 3.15 0.93
C THR A 169 -6.59 2.06 0.07
N GLY A 170 -7.02 2.39 -1.14
CA GLY A 170 -7.59 1.40 -2.05
C GLY A 170 -7.56 1.85 -3.50
N ILE A 171 -7.85 0.91 -4.39
CA ILE A 171 -7.98 1.19 -5.82
C ILE A 171 -9.39 1.69 -6.09
N THR A 172 -9.50 2.88 -6.65
CA THR A 172 -10.79 3.52 -6.96
C THR A 172 -11.54 2.81 -8.09
N LYS A 173 -12.88 2.94 -8.10
CA LYS A 173 -13.72 2.38 -9.17
C LYS A 173 -13.34 2.99 -10.53
N GLY A 174 -13.08 2.13 -11.51
CA GLY A 174 -12.82 2.54 -12.89
C GLY A 174 -14.08 3.13 -13.54
N LYS A 175 -13.88 4.18 -14.34
CA LYS A 175 -14.93 4.81 -15.14
C LYS A 175 -14.60 4.78 -16.64
N GLY A 176 -13.47 4.20 -17.07
CA GLY A 176 -13.06 4.19 -18.47
C GLY A 176 -12.61 5.58 -18.96
N PHE A 177 -12.67 5.82 -20.28
CA PHE A 177 -12.33 7.12 -20.86
C PHE A 177 -13.41 8.15 -20.57
N GLN A 178 -13.03 9.28 -19.96
CA GLN A 178 -13.94 10.33 -19.53
C GLN A 178 -13.58 11.67 -20.17
N GLY A 179 -14.61 12.41 -20.58
CA GLY A 179 -14.50 13.78 -21.09
C GLY A 179 -14.03 14.79 -20.03
N GLY A 180 -13.58 15.97 -20.47
CA GLY A 180 -13.06 17.00 -19.57
C GLY A 180 -14.06 17.46 -18.49
N MET A 181 -15.35 17.54 -18.82
CA MET A 181 -16.41 17.90 -17.88
C MET A 181 -16.51 16.91 -16.70
N LYS A 182 -16.54 15.60 -16.98
CA LYS A 182 -16.69 14.57 -15.94
C LYS A 182 -15.39 14.29 -15.19
N ARG A 183 -14.25 14.35 -15.88
CA ARG A 183 -12.93 14.06 -15.28
C ARG A 183 -12.43 15.20 -14.39
N TRP A 184 -12.66 16.46 -14.80
CA TRP A 184 -12.08 17.64 -14.16
C TRP A 184 -13.11 18.67 -13.66
N GLY A 185 -14.41 18.42 -13.84
CA GLY A 185 -15.46 19.36 -13.45
C GLY A 185 -15.54 20.60 -14.34
N PHE A 186 -15.11 20.52 -15.60
CA PHE A 186 -15.21 21.66 -16.52
C PHE A 186 -16.66 22.04 -16.80
N LYS A 187 -16.91 23.35 -16.92
CA LYS A 187 -18.19 23.89 -17.40
C LYS A 187 -18.33 23.62 -18.90
N GLY A 188 -19.57 23.43 -19.35
CA GLY A 188 -19.91 23.34 -20.77
C GLY A 188 -20.13 24.72 -21.39
N MET A 189 -20.14 24.77 -22.72
CA MET A 189 -20.61 25.96 -23.46
C MET A 189 -22.14 26.07 -23.35
N PRO A 190 -22.73 27.23 -23.67
CA PRO A 190 -24.20 27.38 -23.71
C PRO A 190 -24.87 26.27 -24.51
N ALA A 191 -26.03 25.81 -24.03
CA ALA A 191 -26.84 24.82 -24.75
C ALA A 191 -27.66 25.46 -25.88
N SER A 192 -27.99 26.75 -25.76
CA SER A 192 -28.73 27.56 -26.72
C SER A 192 -27.86 28.74 -27.23
N HIS A 193 -28.45 29.63 -28.04
CA HIS A 193 -27.79 30.83 -28.58
C HIS A 193 -26.58 30.55 -29.49
N GLY A 194 -26.76 29.71 -30.51
CA GLY A 194 -25.82 29.54 -31.61
C GLY A 194 -24.64 28.60 -31.36
N ALA A 195 -24.58 27.92 -30.22
CA ALA A 195 -23.65 26.81 -30.01
C ALA A 195 -24.10 25.59 -30.83
N SER A 196 -23.25 25.09 -31.73
CA SER A 196 -23.59 23.97 -32.64
C SER A 196 -23.11 22.61 -32.13
N LEU A 197 -21.79 22.39 -32.04
CA LEU A 197 -21.19 21.08 -31.73
C LEU A 197 -20.34 21.08 -30.45
N SER A 198 -20.11 22.26 -29.87
CA SER A 198 -19.09 22.47 -28.84
C SER A 198 -19.61 22.46 -27.39
N HIS A 199 -20.88 22.09 -27.17
CA HIS A 199 -21.53 22.12 -25.85
C HIS A 199 -20.70 21.46 -24.73
N ARG A 200 -20.03 20.35 -25.05
CA ARG A 200 -19.20 19.57 -24.10
C ARG A 200 -17.72 19.56 -24.45
N SER A 201 -17.28 20.47 -25.31
CA SER A 201 -15.88 20.63 -25.68
C SER A 201 -15.05 21.16 -24.51
N ILE A 202 -13.73 20.94 -24.53
CA ILE A 202 -12.81 21.42 -23.48
C ILE A 202 -12.35 22.87 -23.69
N GLY A 203 -12.83 23.54 -24.74
CA GLY A 203 -12.38 24.87 -25.12
C GLY A 203 -10.92 24.90 -25.59
N SER A 204 -10.28 26.07 -25.45
CA SER A 204 -8.89 26.25 -25.87
C SER A 204 -7.90 25.51 -24.96
N THR A 205 -6.91 24.87 -25.59
CA THR A 205 -5.86 24.12 -24.90
C THR A 205 -4.56 24.92 -24.75
N GLY A 206 -4.34 25.95 -25.58
CA GLY A 206 -3.09 26.71 -25.63
C GLY A 206 -3.25 28.14 -26.17
N GLN A 207 -2.13 28.86 -26.20
CA GLN A 207 -2.01 30.21 -26.78
C GLN A 207 -1.38 30.12 -28.19
N ARG A 208 -1.47 31.21 -28.96
CA ARG A 208 -1.04 31.26 -30.37
C ARG A 208 0.48 31.16 -30.54
N ASP A 209 1.23 32.16 -30.05
CA ASP A 209 2.64 32.37 -30.43
C ASP A 209 3.63 31.82 -29.38
N ALA A 210 3.77 32.48 -28.23
CA ALA A 210 4.51 31.93 -27.09
C ALA A 210 3.49 31.35 -26.10
N PRO A 211 3.58 30.07 -25.66
CA PRO A 211 4.70 29.11 -25.76
C PRO A 211 4.68 28.14 -26.97
N GLY A 212 3.75 28.28 -27.92
CA GLY A 212 3.68 27.46 -29.14
C GLY A 212 3.41 25.96 -28.91
N LYS A 213 3.03 25.56 -27.69
CA LYS A 213 2.77 24.17 -27.31
C LYS A 213 1.79 24.07 -26.16
N VAL A 214 1.25 22.88 -25.95
CA VAL A 214 0.47 22.55 -24.75
C VAL A 214 1.42 22.17 -23.61
N PHE A 215 1.25 22.80 -22.44
CA PHE A 215 2.06 22.47 -21.26
C PHE A 215 1.76 21.06 -20.73
N LYS A 216 2.79 20.41 -20.17
CA LYS A 216 2.65 19.14 -19.45
C LYS A 216 1.73 19.34 -18.24
N GLY A 217 0.90 18.36 -17.93
CA GLY A 217 -0.08 18.44 -16.84
C GLY A 217 -1.34 19.24 -17.16
N LYS A 218 -1.50 19.75 -18.40
CA LYS A 218 -2.76 20.35 -18.85
C LYS A 218 -3.91 19.34 -18.72
N LYS A 219 -4.96 19.75 -18.03
CA LYS A 219 -6.17 18.94 -17.81
C LYS A 219 -6.86 18.63 -19.14
N MET A 220 -6.96 17.34 -19.46
CA MET A 220 -7.52 16.81 -20.71
C MET A 220 -8.42 15.59 -20.43
N PRO A 221 -9.30 15.21 -21.38
CA PRO A 221 -10.03 13.94 -21.30
C PRO A 221 -9.06 12.75 -21.21
N GLY A 222 -9.53 11.62 -20.69
CA GLY A 222 -8.71 10.42 -20.53
C GLY A 222 -9.30 9.41 -19.56
N HIS A 223 -8.55 8.34 -19.31
CA HIS A 223 -8.94 7.31 -18.36
C HIS A 223 -9.13 7.90 -16.94
N MET A 224 -10.23 7.53 -16.29
CA MET A 224 -10.58 7.98 -14.95
C MET A 224 -10.87 6.78 -14.04
N GLY A 225 -10.30 6.80 -12.83
CA GLY A 225 -10.42 5.72 -11.86
C GLY A 225 -9.33 4.65 -12.02
N VAL A 226 -9.42 3.56 -11.26
CA VAL A 226 -8.35 2.54 -11.14
C VAL A 226 -7.04 3.14 -10.59
N GLU A 227 -7.14 4.31 -9.96
CA GLU A 227 -6.03 4.95 -9.27
C GLU A 227 -6.05 4.55 -7.80
N GLN A 228 -4.86 4.39 -7.21
CA GLN A 228 -4.71 4.21 -5.77
C GLN A 228 -4.96 5.55 -5.07
N ARG A 229 -5.93 5.58 -4.17
CA ARG A 229 -6.26 6.76 -3.36
C ARG A 229 -6.34 6.38 -1.89
N THR A 230 -6.00 7.34 -1.04
CA THR A 230 -6.09 7.21 0.41
C THR A 230 -7.11 8.21 0.93
N VAL A 231 -8.10 7.71 1.65
CA VAL A 231 -9.00 8.54 2.46
C VAL A 231 -8.38 8.57 3.85
N LYS A 232 -8.06 9.77 4.32
CA LYS A 232 -7.35 9.98 5.59
C LYS A 232 -8.32 10.22 6.74
N ASN A 233 -7.87 9.95 7.96
CA ASN A 233 -8.59 10.28 9.20
C ASN A 233 -10.02 9.73 9.24
N VAL A 234 -10.19 8.47 8.87
CA VAL A 234 -11.49 7.80 8.91
C VAL A 234 -11.72 7.21 10.30
N TRP A 235 -12.87 7.50 10.90
CA TRP A 235 -13.19 7.09 12.27
C TRP A 235 -13.67 5.64 12.31
N ILE A 236 -13.15 4.83 13.24
CA ILE A 236 -13.65 3.46 13.49
C ILE A 236 -14.85 3.50 14.42
N TYR A 237 -16.01 3.08 13.90
CA TYR A 237 -17.28 3.14 14.62
C TYR A 237 -17.50 1.92 15.51
N LYS A 238 -17.22 0.73 14.99
CA LYS A 238 -17.48 -0.55 15.65
C LYS A 238 -16.50 -1.61 15.14
N ILE A 239 -16.19 -2.58 15.98
CA ILE A 239 -15.38 -3.76 15.68
C ILE A 239 -16.17 -5.00 16.10
N ASP A 240 -16.11 -6.06 15.29
CA ASP A 240 -16.71 -7.37 15.58
C ASP A 240 -15.61 -8.40 15.38
N PRO A 241 -14.97 -8.81 16.49
CA PRO A 241 -13.88 -9.76 16.44
C PRO A 241 -14.36 -11.17 16.03
N ALA A 242 -15.60 -11.57 16.36
CA ALA A 242 -16.10 -12.89 16.01
C ALA A 242 -16.20 -13.12 14.49
N ARG A 243 -16.51 -12.06 13.74
CA ARG A 243 -16.59 -12.11 12.27
C ARG A 243 -15.40 -11.47 11.57
N ASN A 244 -14.43 -10.97 12.32
CA ASN A 244 -13.33 -10.16 11.81
C ASN A 244 -13.79 -9.00 10.90
N LEU A 245 -14.80 -8.25 11.36
CA LEU A 245 -15.35 -7.10 10.66
C LEU A 245 -14.97 -5.77 11.36
N LEU A 246 -14.71 -4.77 10.54
CA LEU A 246 -14.41 -3.39 10.92
C LEU A 246 -15.42 -2.45 10.28
N TRP A 247 -16.13 -1.67 11.10
CA TRP A 247 -17.10 -0.67 10.65
C TRP A 247 -16.46 0.69 10.73
N VAL A 248 -16.36 1.34 9.58
CA VAL A 248 -15.70 2.63 9.43
C VAL A 248 -16.73 3.68 9.01
N ARG A 249 -16.71 4.85 9.66
CA ARG A 249 -17.62 5.95 9.33
C ARG A 249 -17.27 6.56 7.98
N GLY A 250 -18.24 6.61 7.07
CA GLY A 250 -18.13 7.27 5.78
C GLY A 250 -17.66 6.37 4.63
N GLN A 251 -16.95 6.96 3.68
CA GLN A 251 -16.65 6.35 2.39
C GLN A 251 -15.23 5.77 2.32
N VAL A 252 -15.12 4.59 1.71
CA VAL A 252 -13.85 3.91 1.42
C VAL A 252 -13.69 3.75 -0.10
N PRO A 253 -12.48 3.98 -0.66
CA PRO A 253 -12.25 3.83 -2.10
C PRO A 253 -12.45 2.39 -2.56
N GLY A 254 -12.97 2.23 -3.78
CA GLY A 254 -13.10 0.94 -4.45
C GLY A 254 -14.50 0.34 -4.47
N ALA A 255 -14.65 -0.72 -5.26
CA ALA A 255 -15.85 -1.52 -5.35
C ALA A 255 -15.95 -2.51 -4.19
N THR A 256 -17.15 -3.03 -3.98
CA THR A 256 -17.37 -4.17 -3.10
C THR A 256 -16.55 -5.37 -3.58
N GLY A 257 -15.90 -6.09 -2.66
CA GLY A 257 -15.00 -7.21 -2.94
C GLY A 257 -13.55 -6.81 -3.24
N ASN A 258 -13.24 -5.50 -3.36
CA ASN A 258 -11.86 -5.05 -3.54
C ASN A 258 -11.11 -5.02 -2.21
N PHE A 259 -9.81 -5.31 -2.30
CA PHE A 259 -8.88 -5.12 -1.19
C PHE A 259 -8.64 -3.64 -0.92
N VAL A 260 -8.60 -3.32 0.37
CA VAL A 260 -8.22 -2.03 0.93
C VAL A 260 -7.14 -2.25 1.98
N PHE A 261 -6.28 -1.27 2.13
CA PHE A 261 -5.15 -1.29 3.05
C PHE A 261 -5.43 -0.26 4.13
N ILE A 262 -5.40 -0.68 5.39
CA ILE A 262 -5.72 0.13 6.54
C ILE A 262 -4.45 0.30 7.34
N LYS A 263 -4.19 1.52 7.77
CA LYS A 263 -3.08 1.86 8.67
C LYS A 263 -3.57 2.93 9.63
N ASP A 264 -2.82 3.16 10.70
CA ASP A 264 -3.13 4.29 11.59
C ASP A 264 -3.05 5.63 10.86
N ALA A 265 -3.87 6.58 11.33
CA ALA A 265 -3.92 7.90 10.76
C ALA A 265 -2.62 8.67 10.98
N VAL A 266 -2.12 9.29 9.92
CA VAL A 266 -0.86 10.06 9.97
C VAL A 266 -1.06 11.43 10.63
N TYR A 267 -2.22 12.07 10.45
CA TYR A 267 -2.46 13.44 10.91
C TYR A 267 -3.16 13.48 12.27
N LYS A 268 -4.29 12.78 12.41
CA LYS A 268 -4.95 12.60 13.70
C LYS A 268 -4.33 11.39 14.39
N LYS A 269 -3.20 11.60 15.08
CA LYS A 269 -2.51 10.51 15.79
C LYS A 269 -3.48 9.89 16.80
N PRO A 270 -3.55 8.55 16.86
CA PRO A 270 -4.35 7.87 17.87
C PRO A 270 -3.73 8.07 19.27
N ASP A 271 -4.56 7.98 20.30
CA ASP A 271 -4.10 8.03 21.68
C ASP A 271 -3.27 6.77 21.97
N VAL A 272 -1.96 6.98 22.11
CA VAL A 272 -0.95 5.92 22.16
C VAL A 272 -1.14 4.97 23.35
N THR A 273 -1.74 5.44 24.43
CA THR A 273 -2.00 4.67 25.66
C THR A 273 -3.07 3.61 25.51
N LEU A 274 -4.02 3.81 24.58
CA LEU A 274 -5.14 2.89 24.38
C LEU A 274 -4.84 1.82 23.34
N LEU A 275 -3.79 2.01 22.53
CA LEU A 275 -3.52 1.14 21.40
C LEU A 275 -2.74 -0.13 21.80
N PRO A 276 -3.14 -1.30 21.31
CA PRO A 276 -2.33 -2.51 21.45
C PRO A 276 -1.09 -2.40 20.56
N PHE A 277 0.07 -2.70 21.13
CA PHE A 277 1.37 -2.64 20.47
C PHE A 277 2.21 -3.88 20.79
N PRO A 278 2.94 -4.45 19.80
CA PRO A 278 2.91 -4.16 18.36
C PRO A 278 1.60 -4.54 17.66
N THR A 279 0.87 -5.50 18.23
CA THR A 279 -0.48 -5.90 17.84
C THR A 279 -1.26 -6.40 19.06
N TYR A 280 -2.56 -6.66 18.91
CA TYR A 280 -3.35 -7.35 19.93
C TYR A 280 -3.00 -8.84 19.95
N PHE A 281 -2.62 -9.37 21.11
CA PHE A 281 -2.43 -10.79 21.34
C PHE A 281 -3.65 -11.32 22.08
N ALA A 282 -4.37 -12.25 21.47
CA ALA A 282 -5.51 -12.90 22.11
C ALA A 282 -5.01 -13.85 23.22
N PRO A 283 -5.62 -13.84 24.43
CA PRO A 283 -5.35 -14.85 25.44
C PRO A 283 -5.87 -16.22 24.97
N GLU A 284 -5.22 -17.29 25.39
CA GLU A 284 -5.50 -18.67 24.91
C GLU A 284 -6.91 -19.15 25.29
N ASP A 285 -7.50 -18.61 26.36
CA ASP A 285 -8.80 -19.02 26.90
C ASP A 285 -10.00 -18.35 26.18
N GLU A 286 -9.77 -17.42 25.25
CA GLU A 286 -10.83 -16.61 24.65
C GLU A 286 -11.31 -17.23 23.32
N ASP A 287 -12.53 -17.77 23.32
CA ASP A 287 -13.18 -18.29 22.11
C ASP A 287 -13.60 -17.13 21.18
N PRO A 288 -13.06 -17.04 19.94
CA PRO A 288 -13.36 -15.90 19.06
C PRO A 288 -14.83 -15.84 18.65
N SER A 289 -15.54 -16.97 18.62
CA SER A 289 -16.95 -17.06 18.22
C SER A 289 -17.92 -16.46 19.24
N GLN A 290 -17.51 -16.33 20.50
CA GLN A 290 -18.35 -15.82 21.59
C GLN A 290 -18.19 -14.32 21.81
N LEU A 291 -17.31 -13.67 21.05
CA LEU A 291 -16.98 -12.28 21.28
C LEU A 291 -18.07 -11.33 20.81
N GLU A 292 -18.48 -10.45 21.71
CA GLU A 292 -19.41 -9.39 21.41
C GLU A 292 -18.74 -8.25 20.65
N PRO A 293 -19.50 -7.56 19.79
CA PRO A 293 -18.92 -6.50 19.00
C PRO A 293 -18.82 -5.19 19.80
N ILE A 294 -17.65 -4.57 19.76
CA ILE A 294 -17.28 -3.40 20.55
C ILE A 294 -17.60 -2.13 19.74
N VAL A 295 -18.38 -1.23 20.32
CA VAL A 295 -18.77 0.05 19.71
C VAL A 295 -17.92 1.17 20.30
N ALA A 296 -17.60 2.18 19.49
CA ALA A 296 -16.89 3.36 19.95
C ALA A 296 -17.79 4.19 20.88
N ASP A 297 -17.20 4.82 21.88
CA ASP A 297 -17.93 5.81 22.65
C ASP A 297 -18.23 7.05 21.79
N HIS A 298 -19.48 7.50 21.83
CA HIS A 298 -19.99 8.66 21.10
C HIS A 298 -20.00 9.93 21.95
N GLY A 299 -19.48 9.87 23.18
CA GLY A 299 -19.38 11.00 24.12
C GLY A 299 -20.72 11.37 24.73
N ASP A 300 -20.73 11.91 25.95
CA ASP A 300 -21.97 12.10 26.73
C ASP A 300 -22.80 13.33 26.34
N ILE A 301 -22.25 14.20 25.50
CA ILE A 301 -22.91 15.44 25.07
C ILE A 301 -23.62 15.20 23.74
N ASP A 302 -24.92 15.52 23.71
CA ASP A 302 -25.69 15.48 22.46
C ASP A 302 -25.20 16.59 21.51
N PRO A 303 -24.67 16.23 20.32
CA PRO A 303 -24.21 17.22 19.35
C PRO A 303 -25.36 18.10 18.80
N PHE A 304 -26.62 17.68 18.92
CA PHE A 304 -27.77 18.47 18.51
C PHE A 304 -28.27 19.44 19.58
N MET A 305 -27.93 19.20 20.85
CA MET A 305 -28.30 20.10 21.96
C MET A 305 -27.19 21.10 22.29
N ALA A 306 -25.95 20.84 21.87
CA ALA A 306 -24.80 21.73 22.08
C ALA A 306 -24.75 22.93 21.12
N ALA A 307 -25.75 23.11 20.25
CA ALA A 307 -25.77 24.11 19.19
C ALA A 307 -26.57 25.40 19.53
N ASP A 308 -27.01 25.56 20.78
CA ASP A 308 -27.65 26.78 21.30
C ASP A 308 -26.72 27.59 22.22
#